data_AF-K0RZH9-F1
#
_entry.id   AF-K0RZH9-F1
#
_cell.length_a   1.000
_cell.length_b   1.000
_cell.length_c   1.000
_cell.angle_alpha   90.00
_cell.angle_beta   90.00
_cell.angle_gamma   90.00
#
_symmetry.space_group_name_H-M   'P 1'
#
loop_
_entity.id
_entity.type
_entity.pdbx_description
1 polymer ?
#
loop_
_entity_poly.entity_id
_entity_poly.type
_entity_poly.pdbx_seq_one_letter_code
_entity_poly.pdbx_strand_id
1 'polypeptide(L)'
;MNSVCKAIIAVSAAVAFTVDVDAFTTNSRRITVQSPLTRSSSLIKKAAQAPHETIVTQLYSSDDDDRQDNEIERLKQMAAKLRAEAASLEAEKAKQLAEAAEKAFNKFDVNSDGEVSLTELREGLEKELKTEISERRAKELMDVFDTSGDGALQVDEFVTLDKFRNQLEALAREEKRIAAEAEQESKRQEQEALLAEAKLEFLNEKEPTTSDKVISVLPYLFPLMDGLQYGRFLLGAEDGSNPFIVILALLYTLYRSIPFSGFVAFFALNILSNNPSLNRLIRFNMSQAIFLDIALFFPSLFVGLSGMILGAAGGPISNVASEIFSDVTFGTLLLTLLYCAVSSLFGREPDNIPLISDAVKSRMPTIDMFNDEGMFMPREYKEKEEDEDDKSGKR
;
A
#
# COMPACT_ATOMS: atom_id res chain seq x y z
N MET A 1 47.83 -16.67 -16.34
CA MET A 1 46.82 -15.58 -16.23
C MET A 1 45.39 -16.01 -16.54
N ASN A 2 45.09 -16.93 -17.46
CA ASN A 2 43.69 -17.25 -17.83
C ASN A 2 42.95 -18.30 -16.97
N SER A 3 43.64 -19.12 -16.17
CA SER A 3 42.97 -20.12 -15.31
C SER A 3 42.65 -19.59 -13.91
N VAL A 4 43.41 -18.60 -13.43
CA VAL A 4 43.23 -18.00 -12.09
C VAL A 4 42.04 -17.02 -12.08
N CYS A 5 41.88 -16.20 -13.12
CA CYS A 5 40.68 -15.36 -13.25
C CYS A 5 39.39 -16.18 -13.45
N LYS A 6 39.46 -17.34 -14.12
CA LYS A 6 38.31 -18.25 -14.25
C LYS A 6 37.93 -18.93 -12.93
N ALA A 7 38.92 -19.26 -12.08
CA ALA A 7 38.67 -19.79 -10.75
C ALA A 7 38.06 -18.74 -9.80
N ILE A 8 38.52 -17.48 -9.88
CA ILE A 8 37.99 -16.38 -9.07
C ILE A 8 36.53 -16.05 -9.45
N ILE A 9 36.20 -16.04 -10.75
CA ILE A 9 34.82 -15.84 -11.21
C ILE A 9 33.92 -17.04 -10.85
N ALA A 10 34.43 -18.27 -10.92
CA ALA A 10 33.68 -19.47 -10.55
C ALA A 10 33.38 -19.57 -9.03
N VAL A 11 34.30 -19.09 -8.18
CA VAL A 11 34.11 -19.06 -6.73
C VAL A 11 33.14 -17.95 -6.32
N SER A 12 33.16 -16.79 -6.99
CA SER A 12 32.15 -15.74 -6.78
C SER A 12 30.74 -16.12 -7.26
N ALA A 13 30.62 -16.95 -8.31
CA ALA A 13 29.32 -17.43 -8.78
C ALA A 13 28.72 -18.55 -7.89
N ALA A 14 29.55 -19.32 -7.19
CA ALA A 14 29.10 -20.44 -6.34
C ALA A 14 28.51 -20.00 -5.00
N VAL A 15 28.81 -18.79 -4.52
CA VAL A 15 28.24 -18.24 -3.27
C VAL A 15 26.83 -17.66 -3.49
N ALA A 16 26.41 -17.47 -4.75
CA ALA A 16 25.10 -16.91 -5.10
C ALA A 16 23.98 -17.96 -5.28
N PHE A 17 24.22 -19.24 -4.97
CA PHE A 17 23.21 -20.28 -5.15
C PHE A 17 23.16 -21.19 -3.91
N THR A 18 21.94 -21.56 -3.51
CA THR A 18 21.56 -22.48 -2.42
C THR A 18 21.28 -21.87 -1.04
N VAL A 19 20.13 -21.21 -0.91
CA VAL A 19 19.17 -21.49 0.16
C VAL A 19 17.76 -21.34 -0.44
N ASP A 20 17.23 -22.43 -1.00
CA ASP A 20 15.82 -22.57 -1.36
C ASP A 20 15.16 -23.32 -0.19
N VAL A 21 14.39 -22.61 0.63
CA VAL A 21 13.69 -23.15 1.80
C VAL A 21 12.22 -23.24 1.44
N ASP A 22 11.89 -24.24 0.63
CA ASP A 22 10.50 -24.70 0.46
C ASP A 22 10.48 -26.22 0.26
N ALA A 23 10.81 -26.92 1.33
CA ALA A 23 10.46 -28.32 1.48
C ALA A 23 10.37 -28.64 2.97
N PHE A 24 9.16 -28.91 3.46
CA PHE A 24 8.78 -30.06 4.30
C PHE A 24 7.67 -29.75 5.32
N THR A 25 6.42 -29.60 4.86
CA THR A 25 5.26 -30.23 5.53
C THR A 25 4.22 -30.65 4.48
N THR A 26 4.29 -31.92 4.06
CA THR A 26 3.14 -32.74 3.64
C THR A 26 2.34 -33.06 4.92
N ASN A 27 1.03 -33.30 4.98
CA ASN A 27 0.21 -34.22 4.21
C ASN A 27 -1.26 -34.10 4.72
N SER A 28 -2.24 -33.83 3.87
CA SER A 28 -3.61 -34.32 4.09
C SER A 28 -4.33 -34.49 2.77
N ARG A 29 -4.91 -35.69 2.61
CA ARG A 29 -5.37 -36.28 1.36
C ARG A 29 -6.58 -35.55 0.78
N ARG A 30 -6.50 -35.30 -0.54
CA ARG A 30 -7.62 -35.07 -1.45
C ARG A 30 -8.59 -36.26 -1.42
N ILE A 31 -9.88 -35.94 -1.32
CA ILE A 31 -10.97 -36.74 -1.90
C ILE A 31 -11.39 -36.01 -3.17
N THR A 32 -11.39 -36.75 -4.29
CA THR A 32 -11.78 -36.29 -5.62
C THR A 32 -13.29 -36.35 -5.77
N VAL A 33 -13.95 -35.28 -6.24
CA VAL A 33 -15.11 -35.37 -7.14
C VAL A 33 -15.03 -34.22 -8.15
N GLN A 34 -15.18 -34.59 -9.42
CA GLN A 34 -15.04 -33.76 -10.63
C GLN A 34 -16.12 -32.67 -10.76
N SER A 35 -15.66 -31.44 -11.01
CA SER A 35 -16.00 -30.47 -12.08
C SER A 35 -17.23 -30.67 -12.99
N PRO A 36 -17.62 -29.67 -13.84
CA PRO A 36 -17.41 -28.21 -13.78
C PRO A 36 -18.71 -27.41 -14.07
N LEU A 37 -18.73 -26.09 -13.86
CA LEU A 37 -19.20 -25.15 -14.91
C LEU A 37 -18.89 -23.69 -14.54
N THR A 38 -18.10 -23.11 -15.43
CA THR A 38 -17.70 -21.71 -15.54
C THR A 38 -18.78 -20.87 -16.21
N ARG A 39 -18.96 -19.67 -15.66
CA ARG A 39 -18.92 -18.36 -16.36
C ARG A 39 -20.10 -17.92 -17.24
N SER A 40 -20.28 -16.59 -17.15
CA SER A 40 -20.83 -15.65 -18.12
C SER A 40 -22.34 -15.54 -18.24
N SER A 41 -22.86 -14.54 -17.53
CA SER A 41 -23.54 -13.40 -18.15
C SER A 41 -23.30 -13.25 -19.65
N SER A 42 -24.30 -13.65 -20.44
CA SER A 42 -24.60 -12.98 -21.69
C SER A 42 -26.08 -13.22 -22.02
N LEU A 43 -26.76 -12.15 -22.42
CA LEU A 43 -28.02 -12.17 -23.17
C LEU A 43 -29.31 -12.55 -22.43
N ILE A 44 -29.94 -11.57 -21.77
CA ILE A 44 -31.40 -11.39 -21.89
C ILE A 44 -31.72 -9.89 -22.01
N LYS A 45 -31.28 -9.28 -23.13
CA LYS A 45 -32.20 -8.41 -23.87
C LYS A 45 -32.95 -9.35 -24.82
N LYS A 46 -34.28 -9.18 -24.88
CA LYS A 46 -35.25 -9.79 -25.82
C LYS A 46 -36.03 -10.99 -25.28
N ALA A 47 -37.09 -10.68 -24.54
CA ALA A 47 -38.39 -11.36 -24.63
C ALA A 47 -39.44 -10.54 -23.88
N ALA A 48 -39.99 -9.53 -24.56
CA ALA A 48 -41.40 -9.26 -24.41
C ALA A 48 -42.19 -10.43 -25.03
N GLN A 49 -43.40 -10.64 -24.52
CA GLN A 49 -44.49 -11.49 -25.03
C GLN A 49 -44.58 -12.93 -24.50
N ALA A 50 -45.62 -13.17 -23.66
CA ALA A 50 -46.55 -14.33 -23.60
C ALA A 50 -46.84 -14.84 -22.16
N PRO A 51 -48.04 -15.40 -21.91
CA PRO A 51 -48.75 -15.36 -20.63
C PRO A 51 -48.39 -16.52 -19.67
N HIS A 52 -48.52 -16.28 -18.37
CA HIS A 52 -48.26 -17.29 -17.34
C HIS A 52 -49.41 -18.30 -17.25
N GLU A 53 -49.10 -19.54 -17.62
CA GLU A 53 -49.89 -20.72 -17.29
C GLU A 53 -49.44 -21.31 -15.94
N THR A 54 -50.44 -21.82 -15.24
CA THR A 54 -50.46 -22.45 -13.92
C THR A 54 -49.42 -23.56 -13.74
N ILE A 55 -48.67 -23.52 -12.64
CA ILE A 55 -48.08 -24.73 -12.04
C ILE A 55 -48.35 -24.67 -10.53
N VAL A 56 -49.25 -25.53 -10.08
CA VAL A 56 -49.44 -25.90 -8.66
C VAL A 56 -49.07 -27.37 -8.55
N THR A 57 -48.26 -27.74 -7.55
CA THR A 57 -48.30 -29.00 -6.76
C THR A 57 -47.17 -28.88 -5.73
N GLN A 58 -47.48 -28.43 -4.50
CA GLN A 58 -47.70 -29.23 -3.28
C GLN A 58 -46.48 -30.01 -2.79
N LEU A 59 -46.08 -29.75 -1.53
CA LEU A 59 -45.85 -30.76 -0.47
C LEU A 59 -45.25 -30.07 0.78
N TYR A 60 -46.07 -29.80 1.79
CA TYR A 60 -45.90 -30.21 3.19
C TYR A 60 -47.22 -29.94 3.92
N SER A 61 -47.95 -31.01 4.18
CA SER A 61 -49.13 -31.06 5.03
C SER A 61 -48.70 -31.14 6.50
N SER A 62 -49.19 -30.20 7.31
CA SER A 62 -49.38 -30.39 8.75
C SER A 62 -50.54 -29.49 9.21
N ASP A 63 -51.74 -30.06 9.15
CA ASP A 63 -52.88 -29.96 10.07
C ASP A 63 -53.35 -28.59 10.65
N ASP A 64 -53.09 -27.48 9.96
CA ASP A 64 -53.79 -26.19 10.14
C ASP A 64 -54.20 -25.54 8.78
N ASP A 65 -54.31 -26.34 7.71
CA ASP A 65 -54.39 -25.89 6.29
C ASP A 65 -55.69 -25.17 5.90
N ASP A 66 -56.87 -25.62 6.38
CA ASP A 66 -58.15 -25.03 5.95
C ASP A 66 -58.38 -23.61 6.50
N ARG A 67 -57.72 -23.25 7.62
CA ARG A 67 -57.79 -21.89 8.17
C ARG A 67 -56.83 -20.95 7.46
N GLN A 68 -55.64 -21.42 7.08
CA GLN A 68 -54.64 -20.63 6.38
C GLN A 68 -55.03 -20.35 4.93
N ASP A 69 -55.64 -21.29 4.21
CA ASP A 69 -56.08 -21.08 2.82
C ASP A 69 -57.17 -20.00 2.70
N ASN A 70 -58.14 -19.99 3.63
CA ASN A 70 -59.17 -18.96 3.72
C ASN A 70 -58.60 -17.57 4.09
N GLU A 71 -57.53 -17.54 4.90
CA GLU A 71 -56.86 -16.30 5.32
C GLU A 71 -55.96 -15.74 4.20
N ILE A 72 -55.25 -16.60 3.47
CA ILE A 72 -54.48 -16.26 2.26
C ILE A 72 -55.41 -15.72 1.17
N GLU A 73 -56.59 -16.30 0.98
CA GLU A 73 -57.56 -15.83 0.00
C GLU A 73 -58.15 -14.46 0.37
N ARG A 74 -58.49 -14.26 1.66
CA ARG A 74 -58.86 -12.93 2.18
C ARG A 74 -57.74 -11.90 2.00
N LEU A 75 -56.50 -12.26 2.26
CA LEU A 75 -55.33 -11.37 2.09
C LEU A 75 -55.09 -11.03 0.61
N LYS A 76 -55.25 -11.99 -0.31
CA LYS A 76 -55.17 -11.74 -1.77
C LYS A 76 -56.29 -10.80 -2.23
N GLN A 77 -57.52 -11.01 -1.77
CA GLN A 77 -58.66 -10.13 -2.09
C GLN A 77 -58.47 -8.73 -1.52
N MET A 78 -57.96 -8.61 -0.29
CA MET A 78 -57.64 -7.32 0.33
C MET A 78 -56.50 -6.61 -0.40
N ALA A 79 -55.45 -7.33 -0.79
CA ALA A 79 -54.36 -6.78 -1.59
C ALA A 79 -54.81 -6.34 -2.99
N ALA A 80 -55.72 -7.07 -3.62
CA ALA A 80 -56.32 -6.68 -4.90
C ALA A 80 -57.18 -5.42 -4.75
N LYS A 81 -57.98 -5.33 -3.69
CA LYS A 81 -58.80 -4.16 -3.38
C LYS A 81 -57.95 -2.92 -3.10
N LEU A 82 -56.91 -3.06 -2.28
CA LEU A 82 -55.97 -1.97 -1.96
C LEU A 82 -55.22 -1.49 -3.21
N ARG A 83 -54.82 -2.39 -4.11
CA ARG A 83 -54.22 -2.00 -5.40
C ARG A 83 -55.19 -1.27 -6.31
N ALA A 84 -56.45 -1.71 -6.37
CA ALA A 84 -57.48 -1.05 -7.17
C ALA A 84 -57.81 0.35 -6.63
N GLU A 85 -57.91 0.48 -5.30
CA GLU A 85 -58.09 1.76 -4.62
C GLU A 85 -56.89 2.69 -4.86
N ALA A 86 -55.66 2.19 -4.68
CA ALA A 86 -54.44 2.93 -4.98
C ALA A 86 -54.39 3.41 -6.44
N ALA A 87 -54.71 2.55 -7.41
CA ALA A 87 -54.74 2.91 -8.83
C ALA A 87 -55.79 3.99 -9.14
N SER A 88 -56.98 3.91 -8.52
CA SER A 88 -58.02 4.94 -8.69
C SER A 88 -57.61 6.29 -8.10
N LEU A 89 -56.95 6.26 -6.95
CA LEU A 89 -56.50 7.45 -6.23
C LEU A 89 -55.27 8.08 -6.90
N GLU A 90 -54.39 7.27 -7.50
CA GLU A 90 -53.31 7.72 -8.37
C GLU A 90 -53.82 8.40 -9.65
N ALA A 91 -54.85 7.83 -10.29
CA ALA A 91 -55.46 8.43 -11.48
C ALA A 91 -56.13 9.78 -11.17
N GLU A 92 -56.83 9.88 -10.04
CA GLU A 92 -57.43 11.14 -9.58
C GLU A 92 -56.35 12.20 -9.26
N LYS A 93 -55.28 11.80 -8.56
CA LYS A 93 -54.13 12.68 -8.29
C LYS A 93 -53.41 13.11 -9.57
N ALA A 94 -53.21 12.21 -10.53
CA ALA A 94 -52.58 12.52 -11.81
C ALA A 94 -53.38 13.57 -12.57
N LYS A 95 -54.71 13.47 -12.55
CA LYS A 95 -55.59 14.47 -13.16
C LYS A 95 -55.50 15.82 -12.45
N GLN A 96 -55.53 15.86 -11.12
CA GLN A 96 -55.37 17.10 -10.35
C GLN A 96 -54.00 17.76 -10.57
N LEU A 97 -52.93 16.96 -10.67
CA LEU A 97 -51.59 17.44 -10.98
C LEU A 97 -51.49 18.01 -12.40
N ALA A 98 -52.13 17.37 -13.38
CA ALA A 98 -52.18 17.88 -14.75
C ALA A 98 -52.93 19.22 -14.83
N GLU A 99 -54.09 19.34 -14.17
CA GLU A 99 -54.85 20.60 -14.11
C GLU A 99 -54.07 21.71 -13.37
N ALA A 100 -53.28 21.35 -12.35
CA ALA A 100 -52.41 22.29 -11.64
C ALA A 100 -51.19 22.71 -12.48
N ALA A 101 -50.62 21.78 -13.25
CA ALA A 101 -49.52 22.04 -14.17
C ALA A 101 -49.96 22.98 -15.29
N GLU A 102 -51.15 22.77 -15.88
CA GLU A 102 -51.71 23.64 -16.93
C GLU A 102 -51.98 25.07 -16.42
N LYS A 103 -52.49 25.20 -15.19
CA LYS A 103 -52.68 26.52 -14.56
C LYS A 103 -51.36 27.22 -14.27
N ALA A 104 -50.34 26.48 -13.88
CA ALA A 104 -49.01 27.01 -13.64
C ALA A 104 -48.32 27.38 -14.97
N PHE A 105 -48.48 26.56 -16.02
CA PHE A 105 -47.99 26.83 -17.38
C PHE A 105 -48.50 28.18 -17.90
N ASN A 106 -49.82 28.39 -17.86
CA ASN A 106 -50.46 29.64 -18.29
C ASN A 106 -50.03 30.88 -17.47
N LYS A 107 -49.42 30.68 -16.30
CA LYS A 107 -48.92 31.76 -15.45
C LYS A 107 -47.46 32.10 -15.76
N PHE A 108 -46.72 31.14 -16.32
CA PHE A 108 -45.29 31.24 -16.68
C PHE A 108 -45.11 31.67 -18.13
N ASP A 109 -45.98 31.21 -19.03
CA ASP A 109 -46.06 31.65 -20.43
C ASP A 109 -46.63 33.08 -20.52
N VAL A 110 -45.73 34.08 -20.59
CA VAL A 110 -46.08 35.50 -20.59
C VAL A 110 -46.51 35.97 -21.98
N ASN A 111 -45.91 35.40 -23.03
CA ASN A 111 -46.13 35.79 -24.42
C ASN A 111 -47.29 34.99 -25.08
N SER A 112 -47.80 33.96 -24.39
CA SER A 112 -48.85 33.04 -24.85
C SER A 112 -48.51 32.33 -26.16
N ASP A 113 -47.23 32.03 -26.39
CA ASP A 113 -46.78 31.31 -27.58
C ASP A 113 -46.93 29.78 -27.44
N GLY A 114 -47.32 29.29 -26.26
CA GLY A 114 -47.54 27.87 -26.00
C GLY A 114 -46.27 27.10 -25.64
N GLU A 115 -45.17 27.80 -25.39
CA GLU A 115 -43.89 27.26 -24.95
C GLU A 115 -43.34 28.09 -23.77
N VAL A 116 -42.60 27.49 -22.83
CA VAL A 116 -41.94 28.25 -21.75
C VAL A 116 -40.45 28.24 -21.99
N SER A 117 -39.91 29.40 -22.38
CA SER A 117 -38.47 29.58 -22.60
C SER A 117 -37.67 29.59 -21.30
N LEU A 118 -36.35 29.36 -21.38
CA LEU A 118 -35.44 29.44 -20.21
C LEU A 118 -35.57 30.76 -19.44
N THR A 119 -35.80 31.87 -20.16
CA THR A 119 -35.94 33.20 -19.55
C THR A 119 -37.26 33.32 -18.78
N GLU A 120 -38.37 32.85 -19.37
CA GLU A 120 -39.70 32.84 -18.74
C GLU A 120 -39.76 31.87 -17.56
N LEU A 121 -39.12 30.70 -17.67
CA LEU A 121 -38.98 29.76 -16.57
C LEU A 121 -38.22 30.39 -15.40
N ARG A 122 -37.08 31.03 -15.66
CA ARG A 122 -36.29 31.72 -14.62
C ARG A 122 -37.10 32.82 -13.95
N GLU A 123 -37.70 33.72 -14.72
CA GLU A 123 -38.47 34.85 -14.18
C GLU A 123 -39.73 34.39 -13.43
N GLY A 124 -40.43 33.39 -13.96
CA GLY A 124 -41.59 32.79 -13.30
C GLY A 124 -41.22 32.12 -11.98
N LEU A 125 -40.12 31.38 -11.94
CA LEU A 125 -39.65 30.74 -10.71
C LEU A 125 -39.15 31.77 -9.69
N GLU A 126 -38.43 32.81 -10.11
CA GLU A 126 -37.97 33.90 -9.24
C GLU A 126 -39.15 34.66 -8.60
N LYS A 127 -40.20 34.93 -9.39
CA LYS A 127 -41.40 35.64 -8.96
C LYS A 127 -42.24 34.82 -7.97
N GLU A 128 -42.41 33.53 -8.22
CA GLU A 128 -43.23 32.65 -7.37
C GLU A 128 -42.51 32.20 -6.10
N LEU A 129 -41.23 31.85 -6.20
CA LEU A 129 -40.43 31.37 -5.07
C LEU A 129 -39.83 32.53 -4.25
N LYS A 130 -39.85 33.76 -4.78
CA LYS A 130 -39.24 34.96 -4.17
C LYS A 130 -37.77 34.77 -3.84
N THR A 131 -37.06 34.02 -4.69
CA THR A 131 -35.64 33.68 -4.55
C THR A 131 -34.96 33.87 -5.88
N GLU A 132 -33.77 34.45 -5.86
CA GLU A 132 -32.93 34.58 -7.06
C GLU A 132 -32.46 33.19 -7.52
N ILE A 133 -32.63 32.90 -8.81
CA ILE A 133 -32.21 31.64 -9.42
C ILE A 133 -31.20 31.99 -10.50
N SER A 134 -29.98 31.48 -10.33
CA SER A 134 -28.94 31.68 -11.34
C SER A 134 -29.35 31.05 -12.68
N GLU A 135 -28.93 31.66 -13.78
CA GLU A 135 -29.16 31.14 -15.14
C GLU A 135 -28.68 29.69 -15.28
N ARG A 136 -27.58 29.33 -14.62
CA ARG A 136 -27.08 27.95 -14.54
C ARG A 136 -28.10 26.99 -13.92
N ARG A 137 -28.73 27.34 -12.80
CA ARG A 137 -29.73 26.48 -12.14
C ARG A 137 -31.02 26.40 -12.94
N ALA A 138 -31.44 27.50 -13.57
CA ALA A 138 -32.59 27.50 -14.48
C ALA A 138 -32.33 26.58 -15.68
N LYS A 139 -31.11 26.61 -16.23
CA LYS A 139 -30.69 25.70 -17.30
C LYS A 139 -30.64 24.23 -16.84
N GLU A 140 -30.07 23.95 -15.68
CA GLU A 140 -30.04 22.59 -15.11
C GLU A 140 -31.44 22.04 -14.84
N LEU A 141 -32.39 22.90 -14.43
CA LEU A 141 -33.81 22.53 -14.34
C LEU A 141 -34.41 22.26 -15.72
N MET A 142 -34.12 23.12 -16.69
CA MET A 142 -34.59 22.99 -18.06
C MET A 142 -34.18 21.65 -18.65
N ASP A 143 -32.89 21.30 -18.57
CA ASP A 143 -32.31 20.07 -19.08
C ASP A 143 -32.92 18.81 -18.43
N VAL A 144 -33.52 18.91 -17.24
CA VAL A 144 -34.16 17.79 -16.53
C VAL A 144 -35.59 17.57 -16.99
N PHE A 145 -36.31 18.62 -17.37
CA PHE A 145 -37.73 18.54 -17.72
C PHE A 145 -37.98 18.60 -19.24
N ASP A 146 -37.11 19.26 -20.00
CA ASP A 146 -37.15 19.35 -21.47
C ASP A 146 -36.77 17.98 -22.07
N THR A 147 -37.79 17.21 -22.44
CA THR A 147 -37.61 15.87 -23.04
C THR A 147 -37.42 15.98 -24.55
N SER A 148 -37.97 17.04 -25.15
CA SER A 148 -37.87 17.37 -26.57
C SER A 148 -36.46 17.83 -26.99
N GLY A 149 -35.74 18.46 -26.05
CA GLY A 149 -34.40 19.01 -26.23
C GLY A 149 -34.36 20.27 -27.11
N ASP A 150 -35.48 20.98 -27.25
CA ASP A 150 -35.58 22.20 -28.06
C ASP A 150 -35.27 23.49 -27.29
N GLY A 151 -35.06 23.40 -25.96
CA GLY A 151 -34.76 24.53 -25.10
C GLY A 151 -35.99 25.34 -24.68
N ALA A 152 -37.20 24.81 -24.88
CA ALA A 152 -38.45 25.34 -24.36
C ALA A 152 -39.30 24.21 -23.72
N LEU A 153 -40.06 24.50 -22.66
CA LEU A 153 -40.96 23.51 -22.06
C LEU A 153 -42.32 23.63 -22.72
N GLN A 154 -42.78 22.57 -23.35
CA GLN A 154 -44.14 22.47 -23.86
C GLN A 154 -45.12 22.09 -22.74
N VAL A 155 -46.41 22.24 -23.01
CA VAL A 155 -47.50 22.02 -22.03
C VAL A 155 -47.48 20.61 -21.42
N ASP A 156 -47.09 19.61 -22.21
CA ASP A 156 -46.99 18.21 -21.80
C ASP A 156 -45.71 17.90 -21.01
N GLU A 157 -44.67 18.71 -21.13
CA GLU A 157 -43.40 18.59 -20.40
C GLU A 157 -43.38 19.41 -19.11
N PHE A 158 -44.24 20.42 -19.02
CA PHE A 158 -44.30 21.32 -17.88
C PHE A 158 -44.83 20.62 -16.62
N VAL A 159 -44.13 20.83 -15.50
CA VAL A 159 -44.46 20.25 -14.20
C VAL A 159 -44.98 21.29 -13.21
N THR A 160 -45.62 20.82 -12.14
CA THR A 160 -46.04 21.69 -11.03
C THR A 160 -44.87 22.38 -10.35
N LEU A 161 -45.10 23.59 -9.83
CA LEU A 161 -44.09 24.38 -9.09
C LEU A 161 -43.38 23.63 -7.96
N ASP A 162 -44.10 22.76 -7.26
CA ASP A 162 -43.52 21.96 -6.17
C ASP A 162 -42.41 21.02 -6.67
N LYS A 163 -42.52 20.50 -7.90
CA LYS A 163 -41.49 19.67 -8.51
C LYS A 163 -40.25 20.48 -8.84
N PHE A 164 -40.39 21.68 -9.42
CA PHE A 164 -39.27 22.58 -9.67
C PHE A 164 -38.56 22.98 -8.37
N ARG A 165 -39.32 23.31 -7.32
CA ARG A 165 -38.76 23.63 -5.99
C ARG A 165 -37.99 22.46 -5.40
N ASN A 166 -38.57 21.26 -5.42
CA ASN A 166 -37.91 20.06 -4.90
C ASN A 166 -36.61 19.76 -5.67
N GLN A 167 -36.60 19.97 -6.99
CA GLN A 167 -35.42 19.76 -7.82
C GLN A 167 -34.33 20.81 -7.53
N LEU A 168 -34.69 22.08 -7.37
CA LEU A 168 -33.75 23.13 -6.94
C LEU A 168 -33.13 22.84 -5.56
N GLU A 169 -33.95 22.39 -4.61
CA GLU A 169 -33.47 22.01 -3.28
C GLU A 169 -32.57 20.77 -3.34
N ALA A 170 -32.84 19.81 -4.24
CA ALA A 170 -32.00 18.64 -4.46
C ALA A 170 -30.61 19.02 -4.99
N LEU A 171 -30.55 19.85 -6.05
CA LEU A 171 -29.28 20.34 -6.61
C LEU A 171 -28.46 21.10 -5.57
N ALA A 172 -29.10 21.98 -4.78
CA ALA A 172 -28.41 22.71 -3.72
C ALA A 172 -27.89 21.82 -2.59
N ARG A 173 -28.55 20.69 -2.30
CA ARG A 173 -28.06 19.69 -1.33
C ARG A 173 -26.88 18.91 -1.90
N GLU A 174 -26.91 18.56 -3.18
CA GLU A 174 -25.80 17.88 -3.85
C GLU A 174 -24.55 18.76 -3.92
N GLU A 175 -24.68 20.03 -4.32
CA GLU A 175 -23.58 21.01 -4.29
C GLU A 175 -22.95 21.12 -2.90
N LYS A 176 -23.78 21.19 -1.85
CA LYS A 176 -23.30 21.24 -0.46
C LYS A 176 -22.62 19.95 -0.01
N ARG A 177 -23.11 18.79 -0.45
CA ARG A 177 -22.48 17.50 -0.15
C ARG A 177 -21.10 17.41 -0.81
N ILE A 178 -21.01 17.76 -2.08
CA ILE A 178 -19.74 17.77 -2.82
C ILE A 178 -18.76 18.76 -2.18
N ALA A 179 -19.22 19.95 -1.79
CA ALA A 179 -18.38 20.93 -1.10
C ALA A 179 -17.90 20.43 0.27
N ALA A 180 -18.77 19.76 1.04
CA ALA A 180 -18.40 19.18 2.34
C ALA A 180 -17.44 17.99 2.20
N GLU A 181 -17.65 17.14 1.19
CA GLU A 181 -16.76 16.01 0.85
C GLU A 181 -15.38 16.55 0.44
N ALA A 182 -15.31 17.55 -0.44
CA ALA A 182 -14.05 18.18 -0.84
C ALA A 182 -13.31 18.87 0.32
N GLU A 183 -14.04 19.52 1.24
CA GLU A 183 -13.44 20.12 2.45
C GLU A 183 -12.92 19.05 3.43
N GLN A 184 -13.62 17.91 3.55
CA GLN A 184 -13.14 16.80 4.35
C GLN A 184 -11.88 16.17 3.74
N GLU A 185 -11.85 16.00 2.43
CA GLU A 185 -10.68 15.50 1.71
C GLU A 185 -9.48 16.45 1.86
N SER A 186 -9.68 17.76 1.74
CA SER A 186 -8.59 18.72 1.94
C SER A 186 -8.04 18.68 3.36
N LYS A 187 -8.92 18.62 4.37
CA LYS A 187 -8.50 18.50 5.78
C LYS A 187 -7.78 17.19 6.07
N ARG A 188 -8.25 16.08 5.48
CA ARG A 188 -7.60 14.79 5.61
C ARG A 188 -6.21 14.81 5.01
N GLN A 189 -6.05 15.37 3.81
CA GLN A 189 -4.76 15.53 3.16
C GLN A 189 -3.82 16.42 3.98
N GLU A 190 -4.31 17.52 4.56
CA GLU A 190 -3.53 18.37 5.46
C GLU A 190 -3.07 17.62 6.71
N GLN A 191 -3.97 16.84 7.33
CA GLN A 191 -3.62 16.01 8.50
C GLN A 191 -2.59 14.93 8.15
N GLU A 192 -2.74 14.27 6.99
CA GLU A 192 -1.79 13.28 6.50
C GLU A 192 -0.42 13.90 6.21
N ALA A 193 -0.36 15.09 5.62
CA ALA A 193 0.88 15.82 5.39
C ALA A 193 1.57 16.25 6.69
N LEU A 194 0.80 16.75 7.67
CA LEU A 194 1.32 17.13 8.99
C LEU A 194 1.80 15.91 9.78
N LEU A 195 1.09 14.79 9.68
CA LEU A 195 1.51 13.52 10.27
C LEU A 195 2.82 13.04 9.63
N ALA A 196 2.93 13.10 8.30
CA ALA A 196 4.15 12.74 7.58
C ALA A 196 5.34 13.62 8.01
N GLU A 197 5.13 14.94 8.15
CA GLU A 197 6.15 15.87 8.65
C GLU A 197 6.59 15.55 10.09
N ALA A 198 5.63 15.31 10.99
CA ALA A 198 5.91 14.92 12.38
C ALA A 198 6.67 13.58 12.46
N LYS A 199 6.31 12.62 11.60
CA LYS A 199 7.01 11.33 11.48
C LYS A 199 8.46 11.50 10.98
N LEU A 200 8.69 12.38 9.99
CA LEU A 200 10.04 12.70 9.51
C LEU A 200 10.92 13.34 10.59
N GLU A 201 10.33 14.22 11.41
CA GLU A 201 11.03 14.82 12.55
C GLU A 201 11.37 13.77 13.61
N PHE A 202 10.43 12.87 13.94
CA PHE A 202 10.65 11.79 14.89
C PHE A 202 11.78 10.84 14.48
N LEU A 203 11.85 10.48 13.19
CA LEU A 203 12.86 9.55 12.68
C LEU A 203 14.22 10.20 12.38
N ASN A 204 14.35 11.52 12.56
CA ASN A 204 15.55 12.29 12.23
C ASN A 204 16.12 11.95 10.82
N GLU A 205 15.24 11.94 9.81
CA GLU A 205 15.58 11.70 8.40
C GLU A 205 16.07 12.98 7.68
N LYS A 206 16.47 13.99 8.45
CA LYS A 206 17.03 15.23 7.91
C LYS A 206 18.36 14.97 7.21
N GLU A 207 18.73 15.85 6.28
CA GLU A 207 20.03 15.76 5.61
C GLU A 207 21.18 15.73 6.64
N PRO A 208 22.18 14.84 6.45
CA PRO A 208 23.23 14.65 7.44
C PRO A 208 24.13 15.89 7.53
N THR A 209 24.36 16.35 8.76
CA THR A 209 25.33 17.41 9.03
C THR A 209 26.75 16.94 8.76
N THR A 210 27.72 17.85 8.66
CA THR A 210 29.13 17.48 8.51
C THR A 210 29.63 16.63 9.66
N SER A 211 29.17 16.89 10.89
CA SER A 211 29.45 16.04 12.05
C SER A 211 28.86 14.64 11.90
N ASP A 212 27.62 14.53 11.42
CA ASP A 212 26.97 13.23 11.22
C ASP A 212 27.70 12.40 10.17
N LYS A 213 28.14 13.03 9.08
CA LYS A 213 28.96 12.37 8.04
C LYS A 213 30.23 11.77 8.63
N VAL A 214 30.95 12.49 9.48
CA VAL A 214 32.17 11.98 10.11
C VAL A 214 31.86 10.87 11.12
N ILE A 215 30.86 11.07 11.99
CA ILE A 215 30.46 10.08 13.00
C ILE A 215 29.96 8.81 12.34
N SER A 216 29.27 8.91 11.20
CA SER A 216 28.74 7.76 10.47
C SER A 216 29.83 6.83 9.93
N VAL A 217 31.09 7.26 9.82
CA VAL A 217 32.21 6.39 9.41
C VAL A 217 32.74 5.55 10.57
N LEU A 218 32.58 6.01 11.81
CA LEU A 218 33.15 5.36 13.01
C LEU A 218 32.70 3.91 13.23
N PRO A 219 31.43 3.52 12.99
CA PRO A 219 31.00 2.14 13.15
C PRO A 219 31.80 1.14 12.34
N TYR A 220 32.33 1.54 11.17
CA TYR A 220 33.16 0.68 10.32
C TYR A 220 34.53 0.34 10.92
N LEU A 221 34.94 1.02 11.99
CA LEU A 221 36.10 0.60 12.77
C LEU A 221 35.86 -0.79 13.38
N PHE A 222 34.63 -1.15 13.72
CA PHE A 222 34.31 -2.43 14.31
C PHE A 222 34.66 -3.63 13.40
N PRO A 223 34.09 -3.78 12.19
CA PRO A 223 34.47 -4.85 11.27
C PRO A 223 35.93 -4.73 10.79
N LEU A 224 36.51 -3.53 10.79
CA LEU A 224 37.94 -3.37 10.53
C LEU A 224 38.77 -4.08 11.61
N MET A 225 38.49 -3.82 12.90
CA MET A 225 39.23 -4.43 14.02
C MET A 225 39.12 -5.94 14.05
N ASP A 226 37.95 -6.50 13.73
CA ASP A 226 37.75 -7.95 13.66
C ASP A 226 38.38 -8.55 12.39
N GLY A 227 38.38 -7.79 11.30
CA GLY A 227 39.04 -8.16 10.04
C GLY A 227 40.57 -8.15 10.08
N LEU A 228 41.19 -7.40 11.00
CA LEU A 228 42.65 -7.33 11.15
C LEU A 228 43.31 -8.70 11.38
N GLN A 229 42.57 -9.67 11.90
CA GLN A 229 43.07 -11.04 12.06
C GLN A 229 43.47 -11.69 10.73
N TYR A 230 42.86 -11.27 9.62
CA TYR A 230 43.17 -11.74 8.27
C TYR A 230 44.35 -10.99 7.64
N GLY A 231 44.66 -9.79 8.15
CA GLY A 231 45.72 -8.91 7.67
C GLY A 231 47.07 -9.11 8.39
N ARG A 232 47.37 -10.31 8.91
CA ARG A 232 48.62 -10.57 9.67
C ARG A 232 49.89 -10.18 8.91
N PHE A 233 49.87 -10.23 7.58
CA PHE A 233 50.96 -9.75 6.72
C PHE A 233 51.29 -8.26 6.94
N LEU A 234 50.29 -7.41 7.20
CA LEU A 234 50.51 -5.98 7.48
C LEU A 234 51.08 -5.72 8.88
N LEU A 235 50.76 -6.57 9.85
CA LEU A 235 51.22 -6.43 11.24
C LEU A 235 52.57 -7.13 11.48
N GLY A 236 52.96 -8.06 10.61
CA GLY A 236 54.24 -8.78 10.65
C GLY A 236 55.37 -8.15 9.82
N ALA A 237 55.11 -7.05 9.11
CA ALA A 237 56.15 -6.28 8.46
C ALA A 237 57.02 -5.61 9.53
N GLU A 238 58.20 -6.19 9.80
CA GLU A 238 59.10 -5.82 10.90
C GLU A 238 59.59 -4.37 10.89
N ASP A 239 59.39 -3.63 9.79
CA ASP A 239 59.69 -2.22 9.72
C ASP A 239 58.47 -1.40 10.18
N GLY A 240 58.41 -1.09 11.48
CA GLY A 240 57.47 -0.13 12.12
C GLY A 240 57.59 1.32 11.63
N SER A 241 57.94 1.50 10.36
CA SER A 241 58.14 2.75 9.63
C SER A 241 56.82 3.45 9.28
N ASN A 242 55.71 2.72 9.17
CA ASN A 242 54.41 3.32 8.87
C ASN A 242 53.64 3.66 10.17
N PRO A 243 53.48 4.95 10.51
CA PRO A 243 52.79 5.36 11.74
C PRO A 243 51.32 4.90 11.79
N PHE A 244 50.65 4.71 10.65
CA PHE A 244 49.27 4.24 10.62
C PHE A 244 49.13 2.78 11.06
N ILE A 245 50.09 1.93 10.69
CA ILE A 245 50.10 0.51 11.11
C ILE A 245 50.33 0.42 12.62
N VAL A 246 51.21 1.25 13.16
CA VAL A 246 51.47 1.32 14.61
C VAL A 246 50.23 1.74 15.39
N ILE A 247 49.52 2.79 14.93
CA ILE A 247 48.27 3.25 15.56
C ILE A 247 47.20 2.16 15.50
N LEU A 248 47.06 1.52 14.35
CA LEU A 248 46.08 0.47 14.13
C LEU A 248 46.38 -0.79 14.97
N ALA A 249 47.66 -1.16 15.12
CA ALA A 249 48.11 -2.23 16.00
C ALA A 249 47.86 -1.91 17.49
N LEU A 250 48.07 -0.67 17.90
CA LEU A 250 47.76 -0.21 19.26
C LEU A 250 46.25 -0.29 19.54
N LEU A 251 45.42 0.20 18.61
CA LEU A 251 43.97 0.10 18.68
C LEU A 251 43.52 -1.36 18.75
N TYR A 252 44.14 -2.25 17.97
CA TYR A 252 43.83 -3.68 17.97
C TYR A 252 44.18 -4.34 19.29
N THR A 253 45.36 -4.02 19.83
CA THR A 253 45.80 -4.53 21.14
C THR A 253 44.85 -4.06 22.24
N LEU A 254 44.44 -2.78 22.21
CA LEU A 254 43.49 -2.22 23.16
C LEU A 254 42.11 -2.88 23.02
N TYR A 255 41.62 -3.04 21.79
CA TYR A 255 40.33 -3.68 21.52
C TYR A 255 40.31 -5.14 22.01
N ARG A 256 41.38 -5.92 21.77
CA ARG A 256 41.49 -7.32 22.23
C ARG A 256 41.83 -7.47 23.71
N SER A 257 42.23 -6.39 24.39
CA SER A 257 42.49 -6.42 25.85
C SER A 257 41.21 -6.64 26.67
N ILE A 258 40.06 -6.29 26.10
CA ILE A 258 38.75 -6.48 26.73
C ILE A 258 38.24 -7.87 26.34
N PRO A 259 37.94 -8.75 27.31
CA PRO A 259 37.33 -10.04 27.01
C PRO A 259 35.96 -9.82 26.36
N PHE A 260 35.64 -10.60 25.33
CA PHE A 260 34.38 -10.49 24.58
C PHE A 260 34.16 -9.10 23.94
N SER A 261 35.24 -8.37 23.59
CA SER A 261 35.16 -7.05 22.98
C SER A 261 34.24 -6.98 21.75
N GLY A 262 34.23 -8.03 20.92
CA GLY A 262 33.32 -8.14 19.77
C GLY A 262 31.85 -8.17 20.15
N PHE A 263 31.48 -8.94 21.19
CA PHE A 263 30.09 -8.95 21.68
C PHE A 263 29.70 -7.61 22.31
N VAL A 264 30.61 -6.97 23.05
CA VAL A 264 30.36 -5.66 23.66
C VAL A 264 30.12 -4.60 22.56
N ALA A 265 30.98 -4.57 21.53
CA ALA A 265 30.84 -3.66 20.41
C ALA A 265 29.56 -3.94 19.60
N PHE A 266 29.24 -5.22 19.36
CA PHE A 266 27.99 -5.63 18.73
C PHE A 266 26.76 -5.10 19.48
N PHE A 267 26.66 -5.32 20.80
CA PHE A 267 25.52 -4.84 21.59
C PHE A 267 25.47 -3.31 21.65
N ALA A 268 26.62 -2.66 21.81
CA ALA A 268 26.69 -1.19 21.82
C ALA A 268 26.16 -0.61 20.50
N LEU A 269 26.64 -1.12 19.36
CA LEU A 269 26.17 -0.70 18.04
C LEU A 269 24.69 -1.07 17.82
N ASN A 270 24.24 -2.22 18.33
CA ASN A 270 22.87 -2.68 18.15
C ASN A 270 21.86 -1.82 18.93
N ILE A 271 22.19 -1.43 20.15
CA ILE A 271 21.35 -0.52 20.95
C ILE A 271 21.36 0.87 20.30
N LEU A 272 22.54 1.34 19.89
CA LEU A 272 22.70 2.68 19.34
C LEU A 272 22.07 2.83 17.96
N SER A 273 22.11 1.79 17.11
CA SER A 273 21.47 1.80 15.79
C SER A 273 19.96 1.93 15.84
N ASN A 274 19.34 1.53 16.96
CA ASN A 274 17.89 1.62 17.17
C ASN A 274 17.46 2.96 17.77
N ASN A 275 18.39 3.88 18.06
CA ASN A 275 18.04 5.18 18.63
C ASN A 275 17.57 6.15 17.52
N PRO A 276 16.28 6.53 17.47
CA PRO A 276 15.75 7.41 16.41
C PRO A 276 16.31 8.84 16.48
N SER A 277 16.89 9.24 17.61
CA SER A 277 17.50 10.57 17.76
C SER A 277 18.75 10.75 16.89
N LEU A 278 19.42 9.67 16.51
CA LEU A 278 20.58 9.72 15.63
C LEU A 278 20.15 9.89 14.18
N ASN A 279 20.94 10.58 13.36
CA ASN A 279 20.63 10.69 11.93
C ASN A 279 20.56 9.29 11.28
N ARG A 280 19.64 9.13 10.32
CA ARG A 280 19.45 7.89 9.57
C ARG A 280 20.76 7.33 8.97
N LEU A 281 21.65 8.18 8.44
CA LEU A 281 22.94 7.75 7.88
C LEU A 281 23.81 7.03 8.92
N ILE A 282 23.85 7.55 10.16
CA ILE A 282 24.62 6.97 11.25
C ILE A 282 24.04 5.59 11.61
N ARG A 283 22.71 5.48 11.75
CA ARG A 283 22.02 4.21 12.07
C ARG A 283 22.22 3.16 10.98
N PHE A 284 22.20 3.59 9.72
CA PHE A 284 22.46 2.74 8.57
C PHE A 284 23.85 2.15 8.63
N ASN A 285 24.87 2.99 8.82
CA ASN A 285 26.26 2.55 8.88
C ASN A 285 26.53 1.68 10.11
N MET A 286 25.89 1.95 11.26
CA MET A 286 25.97 1.08 12.44
C MET A 286 25.42 -0.32 12.16
N SER A 287 24.24 -0.38 11.55
CA SER A 287 23.61 -1.66 11.19
C SER A 287 24.46 -2.41 10.17
N GLN A 288 24.97 -1.71 9.15
CA GLN A 288 25.82 -2.31 8.13
C GLN A 288 27.15 -2.81 8.69
N ALA A 289 27.78 -2.07 9.61
CA ALA A 289 29.00 -2.51 10.28
C ALA A 289 28.77 -3.82 11.05
N ILE A 290 27.62 -3.97 11.71
CA ILE A 290 27.24 -5.23 12.38
C ILE A 290 27.12 -6.38 11.37
N PHE A 291 26.46 -6.17 10.23
CA PHE A 291 26.33 -7.23 9.22
C PHE A 291 27.67 -7.57 8.56
N LEU A 292 28.53 -6.60 8.32
CA LEU A 292 29.89 -6.82 7.82
C LEU A 292 30.72 -7.64 8.82
N ASP A 293 30.59 -7.35 10.11
CA ASP A 293 31.25 -8.10 11.18
C ASP A 293 30.77 -9.57 11.21
N ILE A 294 29.46 -9.79 11.14
CA ILE A 294 28.87 -11.13 11.00
C ILE A 294 29.37 -11.81 9.72
N ALA A 295 29.47 -11.08 8.60
CA ALA A 295 29.98 -11.63 7.35
C ALA A 295 31.44 -12.10 7.47
N LEU A 296 32.26 -11.41 8.25
CA LEU A 296 33.65 -11.78 8.52
C LEU A 296 33.80 -13.06 9.35
N PHE A 297 32.73 -13.54 9.98
CA PHE A 297 32.73 -14.85 10.64
C PHE A 297 32.76 -16.02 9.65
N PHE A 298 32.18 -15.87 8.46
CA PHE A 298 32.10 -16.97 7.48
C PHE A 298 33.46 -17.42 6.93
N PRO A 299 34.37 -16.52 6.53
CA PRO A 299 35.72 -16.90 6.10
C PRO A 299 36.49 -17.72 7.15
N SER A 300 36.45 -17.31 8.42
CA SER A 300 37.13 -18.03 9.51
C SER A 300 36.50 -19.41 9.76
N LEU A 301 35.17 -19.50 9.74
CA LEU A 301 34.47 -20.78 9.85
C LEU A 301 34.83 -21.73 8.69
N PHE A 302 34.90 -21.21 7.46
CA PHE A 302 35.25 -21.99 6.28
C PHE A 302 36.68 -22.54 6.36
N VAL A 303 37.66 -21.72 6.73
CA VAL A 303 39.06 -22.16 6.90
C VAL A 303 39.16 -23.20 8.03
N GLY A 304 38.49 -22.97 9.17
CA GLY A 304 38.49 -23.94 10.28
C GLY A 304 37.87 -25.28 9.91
N LEU A 305 36.71 -25.27 9.26
CA LEU A 305 35.98 -26.48 8.86
C LEU A 305 36.71 -27.25 7.76
N SER A 306 37.24 -26.54 6.75
CA SER A 306 38.03 -27.17 5.69
C SER A 306 39.30 -27.82 6.22
N GLY A 307 40.00 -27.16 7.16
CA GLY A 307 41.15 -27.75 7.86
C GLY A 307 40.78 -29.02 8.63
N MET A 308 39.64 -29.03 9.32
CA MET A 308 39.16 -30.21 10.06
C MET A 308 38.79 -31.38 9.14
N ILE A 309 38.02 -31.13 8.08
CA ILE A 309 37.59 -32.18 7.14
C ILE A 309 38.79 -32.75 6.38
N LEU A 310 39.66 -31.90 5.85
CA LEU A 310 40.81 -32.33 5.06
C LEU A 310 41.84 -33.06 5.93
N GLY A 311 42.03 -32.61 7.18
CA GLY A 311 42.84 -33.28 8.19
C GLY A 311 42.29 -34.66 8.57
N ALA A 312 40.97 -34.81 8.73
CA ALA A 312 40.33 -36.10 8.99
C ALA A 312 40.42 -37.06 7.78
N ALA A 313 40.44 -36.52 6.56
CA ALA A 313 40.60 -37.29 5.33
C ALA A 313 42.07 -37.63 4.99
N GLY A 314 43.04 -37.23 5.83
CA GLY A 314 44.47 -37.44 5.59
C GLY A 314 45.02 -36.65 4.40
N GLY A 315 44.28 -35.64 3.91
CA GLY A 315 44.70 -34.79 2.81
C GLY A 315 45.68 -33.71 3.28
N PRO A 316 46.66 -33.29 2.45
CA PRO A 316 47.57 -32.22 2.80
C PRO A 316 46.81 -30.91 2.97
N ILE A 317 46.96 -30.26 4.13
CA ILE A 317 46.47 -28.90 4.36
C ILE A 317 47.35 -27.97 3.51
N SER A 318 46.81 -27.47 2.40
CA SER A 318 47.53 -26.50 1.58
C SER A 318 47.53 -25.14 2.28
N ASN A 319 48.59 -24.86 3.04
CA ASN A 319 48.79 -23.58 3.73
C ASN A 319 48.71 -22.38 2.75
N VAL A 320 49.14 -22.61 1.50
CA VAL A 320 49.08 -21.61 0.41
C VAL A 320 47.64 -21.21 0.10
N ALA A 321 46.69 -22.15 0.11
CA ALA A 321 45.29 -21.85 -0.19
C ALA A 321 44.62 -21.02 0.92
N SER A 322 44.92 -21.32 2.19
CA SER A 322 44.41 -20.56 3.33
C SER A 322 45.01 -19.16 3.42
N GLU A 323 46.28 -19.00 3.08
CA GLU A 323 46.95 -17.69 3.03
C GLU A 323 46.34 -16.78 1.97
N ILE A 324 46.19 -17.27 0.73
CA ILE A 324 45.56 -16.52 -0.37
C ILE A 324 44.13 -16.12 0.00
N PHE A 325 43.37 -17.02 0.62
CA PHE A 325 41.99 -16.75 1.01
C PHE A 325 41.89 -15.65 2.09
N SER A 326 42.79 -15.66 3.07
CA SER A 326 42.88 -14.62 4.10
C SER A 326 43.19 -13.25 3.49
N ASP A 327 44.18 -13.19 2.59
CA ASP A 327 44.60 -11.95 1.92
C ASP A 327 43.49 -11.36 1.04
N VAL A 328 42.79 -12.21 0.29
CA VAL A 328 41.64 -11.79 -0.54
C VAL A 328 40.49 -11.30 0.34
N THR A 329 40.18 -11.99 1.43
CA THR A 329 39.14 -11.58 2.40
C THR A 329 39.48 -10.22 3.00
N PHE A 330 40.73 -10.01 3.40
CA PHE A 330 41.16 -8.74 3.99
C PHE A 330 41.16 -7.59 2.95
N GLY A 331 41.65 -7.84 1.73
CA GLY A 331 41.63 -6.85 0.66
C GLY A 331 40.22 -6.44 0.24
N THR A 332 39.30 -7.40 0.13
CA THR A 332 37.89 -7.14 -0.18
C THR A 332 37.20 -6.36 0.94
N LEU A 333 37.50 -6.67 2.21
CA LEU A 333 37.04 -5.89 3.36
C LEU A 333 37.51 -4.43 3.25
N LEU A 334 38.81 -4.18 3.02
CA LEU A 334 39.33 -2.82 2.90
C LEU A 334 38.68 -2.01 1.77
N LEU A 335 38.46 -2.63 0.61
CA LEU A 335 37.75 -1.99 -0.50
C LEU A 335 36.31 -1.65 -0.14
N THR A 336 35.63 -2.57 0.55
CA THR A 336 34.25 -2.36 1.03
C THR A 336 34.19 -1.21 2.03
N LEU A 337 35.09 -1.20 3.01
CA LEU A 337 35.16 -0.13 4.02
C LEU A 337 35.53 1.21 3.40
N LEU A 338 36.40 1.23 2.39
CA LEU A 338 36.73 2.46 1.65
C LEU A 338 35.51 2.99 0.91
N TYR A 339 34.76 2.14 0.21
CA TYR A 339 33.50 2.52 -0.43
C TYR A 339 32.52 3.09 0.60
N CYS A 340 32.35 2.41 1.74
CA CYS A 340 31.47 2.85 2.81
C CYS A 340 31.86 4.23 3.35
N ALA A 341 33.13 4.42 3.68
CA ALA A 341 33.66 5.66 4.21
C ALA A 341 33.47 6.82 3.21
N VAL A 342 33.82 6.61 1.94
CA VAL A 342 33.68 7.64 0.90
C VAL A 342 32.21 8.00 0.68
N SER A 343 31.32 7.02 0.54
CA SER A 343 29.88 7.27 0.37
C SER A 343 29.29 8.06 1.55
N SER A 344 29.67 7.68 2.77
CA SER A 344 29.21 8.30 4.00
C SER A 344 29.69 9.75 4.15
N LEU A 345 30.94 10.03 3.75
CA LEU A 345 31.48 11.39 3.72
C LEU A 345 30.77 12.28 2.67
N PHE A 346 30.25 11.69 1.60
CA PHE A 346 29.37 12.40 0.66
C PHE A 346 27.92 12.54 1.17
N GLY A 347 27.60 11.99 2.34
CA GLY A 347 26.25 12.01 2.91
C GLY A 347 25.28 11.05 2.23
N ARG A 348 25.79 10.04 1.52
CA ARG A 348 24.98 8.99 0.87
C ARG A 348 25.11 7.68 1.63
N GLU A 349 23.99 7.00 1.82
CA GLU A 349 23.98 5.65 2.39
C GLU A 349 24.77 4.69 1.48
N PRO A 350 25.75 3.92 2.00
CA PRO A 350 26.50 2.95 1.22
C PRO A 350 25.66 1.70 0.93
N ASP A 351 24.79 1.79 -0.07
CA ASP A 351 23.73 0.80 -0.29
C ASP A 351 24.01 -0.22 -1.41
N ASN A 352 25.24 -0.24 -1.95
CA ASN A 352 25.60 -1.12 -3.06
C ASN A 352 26.37 -2.38 -2.62
N ILE A 353 26.25 -2.80 -1.36
CA ILE A 353 26.85 -4.06 -0.89
C ILE A 353 25.80 -5.17 -1.05
N PRO A 354 26.01 -6.15 -1.96
CA PRO A 354 25.05 -7.21 -2.20
C PRO A 354 24.67 -7.95 -0.92
N LEU A 355 23.38 -8.27 -0.76
CA LEU A 355 22.78 -8.97 0.40
C LEU A 355 22.80 -8.17 1.71
N ILE A 356 23.91 -7.50 2.03
CA ILE A 356 24.09 -6.76 3.28
C ILE A 356 23.27 -5.47 3.29
N SER A 357 23.34 -4.67 2.22
CA SER A 357 22.64 -3.39 2.18
C SER A 357 21.11 -3.57 2.22
N ASP A 358 20.58 -4.63 1.61
CA ASP A 358 19.15 -4.96 1.63
C ASP A 358 18.71 -5.51 3.00
N ALA A 359 19.53 -6.36 3.63
CA ALA A 359 19.29 -6.83 5.00
C ALA A 359 19.31 -5.68 6.02
N VAL A 360 20.12 -4.66 5.79
CA VAL A 360 20.18 -3.44 6.59
C VAL A 360 18.90 -2.60 6.38
N LYS A 361 18.49 -2.38 5.12
CA LYS A 361 17.28 -1.62 4.78
C LYS A 361 16.01 -2.24 5.34
N SER A 362 15.91 -3.57 5.36
CA SER A 362 14.74 -4.30 5.90
C SER A 362 14.61 -4.20 7.42
N ARG A 363 15.73 -4.06 8.14
CA ARG A 363 15.75 -3.95 9.60
C ARG A 363 15.50 -2.54 10.12
N MET A 364 15.79 -1.52 9.32
CA MET A 364 15.67 -0.14 9.77
C MET A 364 14.23 0.37 9.78
N PRO A 365 13.80 1.04 10.87
CA PRO A 365 12.55 1.78 10.89
C PRO A 365 12.56 2.80 9.76
N THR A 366 11.53 2.74 8.94
CA THR A 366 11.33 3.61 7.78
C THR A 366 9.90 4.15 7.82
N ILE A 367 9.66 5.26 7.11
CA ILE A 367 8.38 5.96 7.12
C ILE A 367 7.20 5.04 6.73
N ASP A 368 7.46 4.07 5.85
CA ASP A 368 6.50 3.06 5.36
C ASP A 368 6.10 2.02 6.41
N MET A 369 6.83 1.95 7.53
CA MET A 369 6.56 1.08 8.67
C MET A 369 5.63 1.72 9.70
N PHE A 370 4.92 2.80 9.35
CA PHE A 370 3.93 3.42 10.22
C PHE A 370 2.62 3.57 9.46
N ASN A 371 1.53 3.07 10.02
CA ASN A 371 0.20 3.23 9.42
C ASN A 371 -0.29 4.70 9.51
N ASP A 372 -1.46 4.96 8.94
CA ASP A 372 -2.10 6.29 8.94
C ASP A 372 -2.43 6.80 10.35
N GLU A 373 -2.47 5.92 11.34
CA GLU A 373 -2.69 6.24 12.75
C GLU A 373 -1.38 6.53 13.51
N GLY A 374 -0.23 6.44 12.84
CA GLY A 374 1.09 6.63 13.45
C GLY A 374 1.56 5.46 14.31
N MET A 375 0.87 4.33 14.26
CA MET A 375 1.28 3.09 14.90
C MET A 375 2.34 2.39 14.06
N PHE A 376 3.38 1.88 14.72
CA PHE A 376 4.45 1.13 14.07
C PHE A 376 3.92 -0.22 13.57
N MET A 377 4.04 -0.44 12.26
CA MET A 377 3.75 -1.68 11.56
C MET A 377 5.02 -2.25 10.93
N PRO A 378 5.50 -3.42 11.38
CA PRO A 378 6.62 -4.09 10.73
C PRO A 378 6.32 -4.40 9.25
N ARG A 379 7.32 -4.33 8.37
CA ARG A 379 7.16 -4.53 6.92
C ARG A 379 6.46 -5.84 6.53
N GLU A 380 6.69 -6.91 7.28
CA GLU A 380 6.04 -8.22 7.06
C GLU A 380 4.51 -8.20 7.15
N TYR A 381 3.91 -7.22 7.83
CA TYR A 381 2.46 -7.06 7.90
C TYR A 381 1.91 -6.28 6.71
N LYS A 382 2.69 -5.32 6.18
CA LYS A 382 2.30 -4.49 5.04
C LYS A 382 2.23 -5.28 3.73
N GLU A 383 3.22 -6.13 3.47
CA GLU A 383 3.23 -7.00 2.28
C GLU A 383 2.01 -7.95 2.24
N LYS A 384 1.53 -8.38 3.42
CA LYS A 384 0.33 -9.23 3.52
C LYS A 384 -0.97 -8.46 3.26
N GLU A 385 -1.07 -7.21 3.71
CA GLU A 385 -2.23 -6.35 3.41
C GLU A 385 -2.31 -6.02 1.92
N GLU A 386 -1.18 -5.68 1.28
CA GLU A 386 -1.12 -5.39 -0.16
C GLU A 386 -1.49 -6.63 -1.01
N ASP A 387 -1.06 -7.83 -0.59
CA ASP A 387 -1.41 -9.11 -1.23
C ASP A 387 -2.87 -9.55 -1.01
N GLU A 388 -3.54 -9.03 0.02
CA GLU A 388 -4.96 -9.27 0.30
C GLU A 388 -5.85 -8.27 -0.45
N ASP A 389 -5.43 -7.01 -0.57
CA ASP A 389 -6.15 -5.98 -1.32
C ASP A 389 -6.08 -6.19 -2.84
N ASP A 390 -4.95 -6.66 -3.39
CA ASP A 390 -4.88 -7.01 -4.82
C ASP A 390 -5.68 -8.30 -5.16
N LYS A 391 -6.04 -9.10 -4.13
CA LYS A 391 -6.99 -10.22 -4.26
C LYS A 391 -8.43 -9.79 -4.07
N SER A 392 -8.71 -8.73 -3.31
CA SER A 392 -10.06 -8.22 -3.06
C SER A 392 -10.56 -7.31 -4.19
N GLY A 393 -9.66 -6.54 -4.84
CA GLY A 393 -9.96 -5.68 -5.99
C GLY A 393 -10.15 -6.40 -7.34
N LYS A 394 -9.89 -7.72 -7.41
CA LYS A 394 -10.11 -8.55 -8.61
C LYS A 394 -11.43 -9.33 -8.60
N ARG A 395 -12.36 -9.07 -7.67
CA ARG A 395 -13.65 -9.79 -7.59
C ARG A 395 -14.83 -9.02 -8.14
#